data_AF-A0A7C3XGI4-F1
#
_entry.id   AF-A0A7C3XGI4-F1
#
_cell.length_a   1.000
_cell.length_b   1.000
_cell.length_c   1.000
_cell.angle_alpha   90.00
_cell.angle_beta   90.00
_cell.angle_gamma   90.00
#
_symmetry.space_group_name_H-M   'P 1'
#
loop_
_entity.id
_entity.type
_entity.pdbx_description
1 polymer ?
#
loop_
_entity_poly.entity_id
_entity_poly.type
_entity_poly.pdbx_seq_one_letter_code
_entity_poly.pdbx_strand_id
1 'polypeptide(L)'
;MSIPYVPSSMKNVDKDGDGVADHLQFAVTNRVDSGSASIGMKLFIDGADFTDKGTLQIGSQKPQKLGSYLYISTNYGDKCF
;
A
#
# COMPACT_ATOMS: atom_id res chain seq x y z
N MET A 1 -18.07 -4.27 -1.83
CA MET A 1 -16.80 -3.82 -2.46
C MET A 1 -15.72 -3.88 -1.39
N SER A 2 -14.57 -4.51 -1.66
CA SER A 2 -13.52 -4.67 -0.66
C SER A 2 -12.12 -4.54 -1.26
N ILE A 3 -11.16 -4.18 -0.41
CA ILE A 3 -9.72 -4.16 -0.70
C ILE A 3 -9.07 -5.16 0.26
N PRO A 4 -9.15 -6.48 -0.02
CA PRO A 4 -8.65 -7.48 0.91
C PRO A 4 -7.12 -7.48 0.99
N TYR A 5 -6.63 -7.75 2.20
CA TYR A 5 -5.25 -8.20 2.42
C TYR A 5 -4.95 -9.48 1.64
N VAL A 6 -3.76 -9.56 1.07
CA VAL A 6 -3.25 -10.78 0.42
C VAL A 6 -2.55 -11.64 1.47
N PRO A 7 -3.06 -12.84 1.79
CA PRO A 7 -2.45 -13.72 2.79
C PRO A 7 -0.96 -13.98 2.51
N SER A 8 -0.17 -14.06 3.59
CA SER A 8 1.28 -14.32 3.54
C SER A 8 2.10 -13.33 2.71
N SER A 9 1.56 -12.14 2.43
CA SER A 9 2.30 -11.10 1.70
C SER A 9 3.13 -10.19 2.60
N MET A 10 2.87 -10.22 3.91
CA MET A 10 3.62 -9.45 4.89
C MET A 10 5.06 -9.96 5.01
N LYS A 11 6.02 -9.04 4.86
CA LYS A 11 7.45 -9.32 5.01
C LYS A 11 8.20 -8.08 5.45
N ASN A 12 9.30 -8.28 6.14
CA ASN A 12 10.27 -7.23 6.38
C ASN A 12 11.21 -7.18 5.17
N VAL A 13 11.40 -5.99 4.61
CA VAL A 13 12.29 -5.76 3.47
C VAL A 13 13.36 -4.77 3.86
N ASP A 14 14.59 -5.06 3.44
CA ASP A 14 15.69 -4.11 3.44
C ASP A 14 15.62 -3.32 2.13
N LYS A 15 15.37 -2.02 2.24
CA LYS A 15 15.20 -1.15 1.08
C LYS A 15 16.48 -0.40 0.71
N ASP A 16 17.42 -0.22 1.63
CA ASP A 16 18.66 0.53 1.39
C ASP A 16 19.88 -0.37 1.14
N GLY A 17 19.74 -1.67 1.36
CA GLY A 17 20.72 -2.71 1.03
C GLY A 17 21.80 -2.89 2.09
N ASP A 18 21.60 -2.43 3.32
CA ASP A 18 22.57 -2.52 4.40
C ASP A 18 22.56 -3.89 5.13
N GLY A 19 21.65 -4.79 4.75
CA GLY A 19 21.46 -6.11 5.34
C GLY A 19 20.53 -6.13 6.55
N VAL A 20 19.96 -4.98 6.94
CA VAL A 20 19.01 -4.82 8.04
C VAL A 20 17.64 -4.46 7.47
N ALA A 21 16.63 -5.26 7.79
CA ALA A 21 15.28 -4.97 7.31
C ALA A 21 14.70 -3.74 8.03
N ASP A 22 14.34 -2.73 7.25
CA ASP A 22 13.95 -1.39 7.72
C ASP A 22 12.51 -1.00 7.31
N HIS A 23 11.87 -1.78 6.43
CA HIS A 23 10.49 -1.57 5.98
C HIS A 23 9.61 -2.79 6.20
N LEU A 24 8.39 -2.57 6.69
CA LEU A 24 7.32 -3.57 6.65
C LEU A 24 6.53 -3.40 5.35
N GLN A 25 6.50 -4.43 4.52
CA GLN A 25 5.71 -4.45 3.28
C GLN A 25 4.63 -5.52 3.37
N PHE A 26 3.42 -5.20 2.94
CA PHE A 26 2.32 -6.14 2.77
C PHE A 26 1.54 -5.79 1.52
N ALA A 27 0.73 -6.71 1.02
CA ALA A 27 -0.05 -6.46 -0.17
C ALA A 27 -1.56 -6.46 0.08
N VAL A 28 -2.25 -5.64 -0.69
CA VAL A 28 -3.71 -5.62 -0.82
C VAL A 28 -4.11 -5.79 -2.28
N THR A 29 -5.33 -6.27 -2.54
CA THR A 29 -5.86 -6.42 -3.90
C THR A 29 -7.07 -5.54 -4.11
N ASN A 30 -7.13 -4.82 -5.22
CA ASN A 30 -8.35 -4.13 -5.62
C ASN A 30 -9.42 -5.15 -6.08
N ARG A 31 -10.56 -5.22 -5.37
CA ARG A 31 -11.75 -6.00 -5.78
C ARG A 31 -13.01 -5.13 -5.88
N VAL A 32 -12.84 -3.86 -6.24
CA VAL A 32 -13.92 -2.89 -6.38
C VAL A 32 -14.34 -2.81 -7.85
N ASP A 33 -13.52 -2.17 -8.68
CA ASP A 33 -13.68 -2.06 -10.14
C ASP A 33 -12.38 -1.48 -10.75
N SER A 34 -12.29 -1.40 -12.07
CA SER A 34 -11.22 -0.71 -12.79
C SER A 34 -11.55 0.77 -12.96
N GLY A 35 -10.57 1.65 -12.72
CA GLY A 35 -10.75 3.08 -12.93
C GLY A 35 -9.75 3.93 -12.17
N SER A 36 -10.06 5.22 -12.07
CA SER A 36 -9.24 6.18 -11.33
C SER A 36 -10.07 6.95 -10.32
N ALA A 37 -9.52 7.17 -9.12
CA ALA A 37 -10.18 7.89 -8.04
C ALA A 37 -9.17 8.58 -7.14
N SER A 38 -9.61 9.60 -6.41
CA SER A 38 -8.86 10.15 -5.28
C SER A 38 -9.36 9.50 -4.00
N ILE A 39 -8.50 8.75 -3.31
CA ILE A 39 -8.84 8.04 -2.06
C ILE A 39 -8.08 8.63 -0.88
N GLY A 40 -8.74 8.76 0.27
CA GLY A 40 -8.06 9.00 1.53
C GLY A 40 -7.69 7.68 2.17
N MET A 41 -6.42 7.48 2.52
CA MET A 41 -5.96 6.27 3.20
C MET A 41 -5.23 6.64 4.49
N LYS A 42 -5.50 5.87 5.55
CA LYS A 42 -4.82 6.00 6.84
C LYS A 42 -4.23 4.67 7.26
N LEU A 43 -3.05 4.71 7.87
CA LEU A 43 -2.37 3.54 8.41
C LEU A 43 -2.27 3.68 9.92
N PHE A 44 -2.82 2.72 10.65
CA PHE A 44 -2.70 2.64 12.10
C PHE A 44 -2.01 1.34 12.50
N ILE A 45 -1.04 1.45 13.40
CA ILE A 45 -0.34 0.30 14.01
C ILE A 45 -0.53 0.43 15.52
N ASP A 46 -1.14 -0.58 16.14
CA ASP A 46 -1.48 -0.59 17.56
C ASP A 46 -2.20 0.69 18.05
N GLY A 47 -3.05 1.25 17.18
CA GLY A 47 -3.82 2.47 17.46
C GLY A 47 -3.08 3.79 17.23
N ALA A 48 -1.77 3.78 16.97
CA ALA A 48 -1.01 4.96 16.61
C ALA A 48 -1.05 5.21 15.08
N ASP A 49 -1.11 6.48 14.67
CA ASP A 49 -1.16 6.90 13.27
C ASP A 49 0.25 6.91 12.66
N PHE A 50 0.44 6.14 11.59
CA PHE A 50 1.69 6.02 10.81
C PHE A 50 1.47 6.41 9.34
N THR A 51 0.38 7.11 9.04
CA THR A 51 0.02 7.47 7.66
C THR A 51 1.13 8.25 6.96
N ASP A 52 1.82 9.16 7.66
CA ASP A 52 2.89 9.97 7.09
C ASP A 52 4.19 9.19 6.76
N LYS A 53 4.32 7.97 7.28
CA LYS A 53 5.44 7.05 7.05
C LYS A 53 5.15 5.99 6.00
N GLY A 54 3.89 5.85 5.59
CA GLY A 54 3.50 4.85 4.60
C GLY A 54 3.67 5.31 3.16
N THR A 55 3.80 4.34 2.27
CA THR A 55 3.64 4.53 0.81
C THR A 55 2.69 3.47 0.25
N LEU A 56 2.03 3.78 -0.86
CA LEU A 56 1.29 2.81 -1.68
C LEU A 56 1.96 2.71 -3.05
N GLN A 57 2.24 1.49 -3.48
CA GLN A 57 2.69 1.16 -4.82
C GLN A 57 1.65 0.28 -5.51
N ILE A 58 1.19 0.69 -6.69
CA ILE A 58 0.19 -0.04 -7.48
C ILE A 58 0.91 -0.71 -8.65
N GLY A 59 0.99 -2.04 -8.65
CA GLY A 59 1.74 -2.78 -9.67
C GLY A 59 3.18 -2.26 -9.84
N SER A 60 3.53 -1.83 -11.05
CA SER A 60 4.85 -1.26 -11.40
C SER A 60 4.94 0.26 -11.31
N GLN A 61 3.90 0.93 -10.82
CA GLN A 61 3.91 2.39 -10.66
C GLN A 61 4.92 2.81 -9.59
N LYS A 62 5.33 4.09 -9.60
CA LYS A 62 6.18 4.62 -8.52
C LYS A 62 5.41 4.60 -7.19
N PRO A 63 6.05 4.24 -6.07
CA PRO A 63 5.44 4.39 -4.76
C PRO A 63 5.00 5.83 -4.52
N GLN A 64 3.78 6.00 -4.04
CA GLN A 64 3.22 7.29 -3.69
C GLN A 64 3.07 7.38 -2.17
N LYS A 65 3.42 8.52 -1.60
CA LYS A 65 3.30 8.74 -0.16
C LYS A 65 1.83 8.69 0.25
N LEU A 66 1.53 8.01 1.36
CA LEU A 66 0.20 8.08 1.95
C LEU A 66 -0.07 9.49 2.51
N GLY A 67 -1.33 9.89 2.51
CA GLY A 67 -1.73 11.21 2.93
C GLY A 67 -3.25 11.38 2.87
N SER A 68 -3.72 12.62 3.01
CA SER A 68 -5.14 12.94 3.04
C SER A 68 -5.89 12.49 1.80
N TYR A 69 -5.26 12.60 0.62
CA TYR A 69 -5.79 12.14 -0.65
C TYR A 69 -4.67 11.64 -1.56
N LEU A 70 -4.89 10.48 -2.16
CA LEU A 70 -4.01 9.83 -3.12
C LEU A 70 -4.80 9.61 -4.41
N TYR A 71 -4.29 10.11 -5.53
CA TYR A 71 -4.86 9.79 -6.84
C TYR A 71 -4.36 8.40 -7.27
N ILE A 72 -5.27 7.45 -7.34
CA ILE A 72 -4.98 6.08 -7.76
C ILE A 72 -5.64 5.80 -9.11
N SER A 73 -4.97 4.99 -9.92
CA SER A 73 -5.56 4.36 -11.10
C SER A 73 -5.21 2.88 -11.06
N THR A 74 -6.23 2.04 -10.96
CA THR A 74 -6.09 0.60 -10.71
C THR A 74 -7.08 -0.15 -11.58
N ASN A 75 -6.69 -1.34 -12.05
CA ASN A 75 -7.62 -2.30 -12.61
C ASN A 75 -8.15 -3.24 -11.52
N TYR A 76 -9.30 -3.85 -11.76
CA TYR A 76 -9.79 -4.94 -10.92
C TYR A 76 -8.75 -6.08 -10.90
N GLY A 77 -8.40 -6.54 -9.70
CA GLY A 77 -7.39 -7.58 -9.49
C GLY A 77 -5.96 -7.06 -9.30
N ASP A 78 -5.70 -5.75 -9.47
CA ASP A 78 -4.37 -5.19 -9.23
C ASP A 78 -3.92 -5.41 -7.79
N LYS A 79 -2.65 -5.81 -7.66
CA LYS A 79 -1.97 -5.95 -6.38
C LYS A 79 -1.24 -4.65 -6.06
N CYS A 80 -1.48 -4.15 -4.85
CA CYS A 80 -0.85 -2.96 -4.32
C CYS A 80 0.02 -3.33 -3.10
N PHE A 81 1.12 -2.62 -2.90
CA PHE A 81 2.13 -2.86 -1.86
C PHE A 81 2.46 -1.60 -1.06
#